data_AF-A0A3C1D193-F1
#
_entry.id   AF-A0A3C1D193-F1
#
_cell.length_a   1.000
_cell.length_b   1.000
_cell.length_c   1.000
_cell.angle_alpha   90.00
_cell.angle_beta   90.00
_cell.angle_gamma   90.00
#
_symmetry.space_group_name_H-M   'P 1'
#
loop_
_entity.id
_entity.type
_entity.pdbx_description
1 polymer ?
#
loop_
_entity_poly.entity_id
_entity_poly.type
_entity_poly.pdbx_seq_one_letter_code
_entity_poly.pdbx_strand_id
1 'polypeptide(L)'
;DFNSSFSHPVFRRLTADLATAAQAAGPIPWPTWPQEKPVPAFTAIDHVLARGAVPRGWASAYIEGSDHRAVIANWALCDSARGVSG
;
A
#
# COMPACT_ATOMS: atom_id res chain seq x y z
N ASP A 1 5.09 -4.38 -6.31
CA ASP A 1 6.16 -3.48 -6.75
C ASP A 1 5.71 -2.53 -7.88
N PHE A 2 5.72 -1.24 -7.60
CA PHE A 2 5.58 -0.17 -8.61
C PHE A 2 6.92 0.50 -8.93
N ASN A 3 8.00 0.13 -8.24
CA ASN A 3 9.30 0.79 -8.26
C ASN A 3 9.22 2.32 -8.08
N SER A 4 8.21 2.76 -7.33
CA SER A 4 7.84 4.16 -7.18
C SER A 4 7.08 4.37 -5.87
N SER A 5 7.28 5.55 -5.28
CA SER A 5 6.64 5.98 -4.03
C SER A 5 5.73 7.18 -4.27
N PHE A 6 4.96 7.60 -3.26
CA PHE A 6 4.18 8.85 -3.31
C PHE A 6 5.04 10.11 -3.48
N SER A 7 6.36 10.05 -3.36
CA SER A 7 7.25 11.16 -3.75
C SER A 7 7.28 11.37 -5.28
N HIS A 8 6.99 10.34 -6.06
CA HIS A 8 6.99 10.39 -7.52
C HIS A 8 5.68 10.98 -8.05
N PRO A 9 5.72 12.04 -8.87
CA PRO A 9 4.52 12.76 -9.32
C PRO A 9 3.60 11.91 -10.19
N VAL A 10 4.17 11.06 -11.05
CA VAL A 10 3.41 10.16 -11.93
C VAL A 10 2.63 9.14 -11.10
N PHE A 11 3.28 8.51 -10.12
CA PHE A 11 2.62 7.56 -9.23
C PHE A 11 1.47 8.23 -8.47
N ARG A 12 1.70 9.38 -7.82
CA ARG A 12 0.62 10.12 -7.14
C ARG A 12 -0.57 10.41 -8.03
N ARG A 13 -0.32 10.83 -9.27
CA ARG A 13 -1.38 11.15 -10.24
C ARG A 13 -2.17 9.90 -10.63
N LEU A 14 -1.48 8.80 -10.91
CA LEU A 14 -2.11 7.53 -11.31
C LEU A 14 -2.96 6.92 -10.20
N THR A 15 -2.60 7.16 -8.93
CA THR A 15 -3.28 6.56 -7.77
C THR A 15 -4.21 7.53 -7.04
N ALA A 16 -4.45 8.72 -7.59
CA ALA A 16 -5.13 9.81 -6.89
C ALA A 16 -6.57 9.48 -6.49
N ASP A 17 -7.22 8.56 -7.21
CA ASP A 17 -8.60 8.13 -7.01
C ASP A 17 -8.71 6.72 -6.40
N LEU A 18 -7.59 6.18 -5.92
CA LEU A 18 -7.52 4.89 -5.25
C LEU A 18 -7.28 5.09 -3.74
N ALA A 19 -7.92 4.26 -2.93
CA ALA A 19 -7.53 4.10 -1.54
C ALA A 19 -6.22 3.32 -1.47
N THR A 20 -5.38 3.62 -0.48
CA THR A 20 -4.12 2.90 -0.24
C THR A 20 -4.18 2.17 1.09
N ALA A 21 -3.72 0.93 1.12
CA ALA A 21 -3.64 0.15 2.35
C ALA A 21 -2.83 0.87 3.44
N ALA A 22 -1.87 1.72 3.04
CA ALA A 22 -1.04 2.53 3.93
C ALA A 22 -1.86 3.48 4.82
N GLN A 23 -3.10 3.83 4.44
CA GLN A 23 -4.02 4.60 5.29
C GLN A 23 -4.36 3.88 6.61
N ALA A 24 -4.27 2.54 6.64
CA ALA A 24 -4.49 1.74 7.85
C ALA A 24 -3.19 1.42 8.62
N ALA A 25 -2.02 1.91 8.18
CA ALA A 25 -0.72 1.62 8.80
C ALA A 25 -0.37 2.51 10.00
N GLY A 26 -1.21 3.51 10.31
CA GLY A 26 -0.87 4.53 11.30
C GLY A 26 0.00 5.65 10.71
N PRO A 27 0.69 6.45 11.55
CA PRO A 27 1.34 7.70 11.12
C PRO A 27 2.50 7.50 10.14
N ILE A 28 3.16 6.34 10.16
CA ILE A 28 4.30 6.04 9.29
C ILE A 28 4.25 4.56 8.86
N PRO A 29 3.89 4.24 7.61
CA PRO A 29 3.99 2.88 7.07
C PRO A 29 5.46 2.46 6.95
N TRP A 30 5.77 1.18 7.22
CA TRP A 30 7.14 0.70 7.08
C TRP A 30 7.59 0.70 5.61
N PRO A 31 8.83 1.12 5.32
CA PRO A 31 9.45 0.92 4.03
C PRO A 31 9.51 -0.55 3.61
N THR A 32 9.51 -0.81 2.32
CA THR A 32 9.46 -2.16 1.75
C THR A 32 10.77 -2.58 1.09
N TRP A 33 11.64 -1.63 0.74
CA TRP A 33 12.91 -1.88 0.06
C TRP A 33 14.00 -0.90 0.53
N PRO A 34 15.30 -1.27 0.45
CA PRO A 34 15.78 -2.63 0.21
C PRO A 34 15.72 -3.48 1.48
N GLN A 35 15.41 -4.76 1.31
CA GLN A 35 15.61 -5.83 2.30
C GLN A 35 16.88 -6.62 1.92
N GLU A 36 17.46 -7.38 2.86
CA GLU A 36 18.70 -8.16 2.65
C GLU A 36 19.93 -7.32 2.28
N LYS A 37 19.89 -6.02 2.53
CA LYS A 37 21.05 -5.14 2.45
C LYS A 37 21.49 -4.74 3.87
N PRO A 38 22.77 -4.35 4.04
CA PRO A 38 23.26 -3.84 5.34
C PRO A 38 22.54 -2.57 5.81
N VAL A 39 21.78 -1.92 4.93
CA VAL A 39 20.96 -0.75 5.22
C VAL A 39 19.52 -1.18 5.51
N PRO A 40 18.86 -0.63 6.55
CA PRO A 40 17.44 -0.86 6.75
C PRO A 40 16.62 -0.41 5.54
N ALA A 41 15.48 -1.05 5.29
CA ALA A 41 14.54 -0.58 4.28
C ALA A 41 14.16 0.88 4.55
N PHE A 42 14.21 1.71 3.50
CA PHE A 42 13.99 3.16 3.62
C PHE A 42 13.05 3.73 2.55
N THR A 43 12.69 2.96 1.53
CA THR A 43 11.67 3.37 0.54
C THR A 43 10.49 2.40 0.50
N ALA A 44 9.29 2.95 0.35
CA ALA A 44 8.06 2.20 0.14
C ALA A 44 7.70 2.23 -1.35
N ILE A 45 7.99 1.14 -2.05
CA ILE A 45 7.74 0.98 -3.49
C ILE A 45 6.73 -0.12 -3.81
N ASP A 46 6.30 -0.87 -2.79
CA ASP A 46 5.25 -1.87 -2.87
C ASP A 46 3.96 -1.32 -2.26
N HIS A 47 2.91 -1.25 -3.07
CA HIS A 47 1.64 -0.64 -2.68
C HIS A 47 0.49 -1.60 -3.00
N VAL A 48 -0.46 -1.70 -2.07
CA VAL A 48 -1.77 -2.31 -2.30
C VAL A 48 -2.80 -1.20 -2.37
N LEU A 49 -3.46 -1.07 -3.51
CA LEU A 49 -4.38 0.02 -3.83
C LEU A 49 -5.72 -0.57 -4.25
N ALA A 50 -6.82 0.10 -3.90
CA ALA A 50 -8.16 -0.37 -4.24
C ALA A 50 -9.11 0.77 -4.58
N ARG A 51 -10.11 0.47 -5.42
CA ARG A 51 -11.29 1.31 -5.66
C ARG A 51 -12.51 0.61 -5.07
N GLY A 52 -13.40 1.36 -4.43
CA GLY A 52 -14.62 0.79 -3.84
C GLY A 52 -14.38 -0.11 -2.62
N ALA A 53 -13.24 0.06 -1.94
CA ALA A 53 -12.92 -0.66 -0.71
C ALA A 53 -12.29 0.29 0.31
N VAL A 54 -12.49 -0.01 1.59
CA VAL A 54 -11.96 0.75 2.73
C VAL A 54 -10.87 -0.06 3.40
N PRO A 55 -9.66 0.47 3.59
CA PRO A 55 -8.58 -0.26 4.25
C PRO A 55 -8.91 -0.39 5.75
N ARG A 56 -8.73 -1.60 6.29
CA ARG A 56 -9.04 -1.97 7.69
C ARG A 56 -7.83 -2.41 8.48
N GLY A 57 -6.77 -2.82 7.79
CA GLY A 57 -5.54 -3.26 8.43
C GLY A 57 -4.39 -3.22 7.44
N TRP A 58 -3.20 -3.05 7.98
CA TRP A 58 -1.96 -3.03 7.24
C TRP A 58 -0.88 -3.69 8.09
N ALA A 59 -0.06 -4.55 7.48
CA ALA A 59 1.11 -5.13 8.10
C ALA A 59 2.22 -5.35 7.07
N SER A 60 3.43 -5.57 7.55
CA SER A 60 4.58 -5.94 6.71
C SER A 60 5.34 -7.09 7.34
N ALA A 61 5.81 -8.02 6.50
CA ALA A 61 6.57 -9.20 6.93
C ALA A 61 7.88 -9.33 6.16
N TYR A 62 8.90 -9.84 6.85
CA TYR A 62 10.11 -10.34 6.19
C TYR A 62 9.80 -11.66 5.50
N ILE A 63 10.30 -11.83 4.28
CA ILE A 63 10.19 -13.06 3.49
C ILE A 63 11.61 -13.48 3.13
N GLU A 64 12.01 -14.67 3.60
CA GLU A 64 13.34 -15.21 3.31
C GLU A 64 13.56 -15.33 1.79
N GLY A 65 14.70 -14.83 1.33
CA GLY A 65 15.06 -14.83 -0.09
C GLY A 65 14.46 -13.70 -0.94
N SER A 66 13.69 -12.77 -0.35
CA SER A 66 13.22 -11.57 -1.04
C SER A 66 13.98 -10.32 -0.60
N ASP A 67 14.41 -9.50 -1.56
CA ASP A 67 14.96 -8.17 -1.32
C ASP A 67 13.87 -7.10 -1.09
N HIS A 68 12.61 -7.53 -0.99
CA HIS A 68 11.47 -6.72 -0.58
C HIS A 68 10.84 -7.29 0.69
N ARG A 69 10.14 -6.43 1.43
CA ARG A 69 9.21 -6.85 2.47
C ARG A 69 7.82 -7.06 1.88
N ALA A 70 7.11 -8.08 2.35
CA ALA A 70 5.70 -8.25 2.02
C ALA A 70 4.87 -7.09 2.57
N VAL A 71 3.82 -6.72 1.83
CA VAL A 71 2.77 -5.80 2.26
C VAL A 71 1.47 -6.58 2.36
N ILE A 72 0.90 -6.62 3.56
CA ILE A 72 -0.35 -7.33 3.87
C ILE A 72 -1.40 -6.28 4.16
N ALA A 73 -2.58 -6.42 3.52
CA ALA A 73 -3.65 -5.46 3.65
C ALA A 73 -4.99 -6.15 3.83
N ASN A 74 -5.78 -5.66 4.79
CA ASN A 74 -7.15 -6.11 5.02
C ASN A 74 -8.09 -5.01 4.54
N TRP A 75 -9.10 -5.38 3.77
CA TRP A 75 -10.04 -4.44 3.17
C TRP A 75 -11.47 -4.83 3.48
N ALA A 76 -12.32 -3.83 3.73
CA ALA A 76 -13.76 -3.98 3.66
C ALA A 76 -14.23 -3.57 2.26
N LEU A 77 -14.96 -4.44 1.58
CA LEU A 77 -15.57 -4.10 0.29
C LEU A 77 -16.83 -3.25 0.56
N CYS A 78 -16.94 -2.12 -0.14
CA CYS A 78 -18.18 -1.37 -0.13
C CYS A 78 -19.16 -2.08 -1.06
N ASP A 79 -20.36 -2.38 -0.57
CA ASP A 79 -21.41 -2.90 -1.44
C ASP A 79 -21.88 -1.78 -2.38
N SER A 80 -21.61 -1.94 -3.67
CA SER A 80 -22.03 -1.01 -4.72
C SER A 80 -23.56 -0.93 -4.88
N ALA A 81 -24.34 -1.76 -4.17
CA ALA A 81 -25.78 -1.91 -4.34
C ALA A 81 -26.67 -0.90 -3.57
N ARG A 82 -26.14 0.05 -2.78
CA ARG A 82 -26.97 1.05 -2.05
C ARG A 82 -26.74 2.50 -2.46
N GLY A 83 -26.41 2.76 -3.73
CA GLY A 83 -25.94 4.07 -4.18
C GLY A 83 -26.65 4.72 -5.37
N VAL A 84 -27.80 4.22 -5.83
CA VAL A 84 -28.61 4.94 -6.85
C VAL A 84 -30.09 4.90 -6.49
N SER A 85 -30.48 5.80 -5.60
CA SER A 85 -31.84 6.32 -5.51
C SER A 85 -31.73 7.77 -5.02
N GLY A 86 -31.85 8.70 -5.97
CA GLY A 86 -31.76 10.14 -5.78
C GLY A 86 -31.73 10.84 -7.13
#